data_AF-A0A966U4B0-F1
#
_entry.id   AF-A0A966U4B0-F1
#
_cell.length_a   1.000
_cell.length_b   1.000
_cell.length_c   1.000
_cell.angle_alpha   90.00
_cell.angle_beta   90.00
_cell.angle_gamma   90.00
#
_symmetry.space_group_name_H-M   'P 1'
#
loop_
_entity.id
_entity.type
_entity.pdbx_description
1 polymer ?
#
loop_
_entity_poly.entity_id
_entity_poly.type
_entity_poly.pdbx_seq_one_letter_code
_entity_poly.pdbx_strand_id
1 'polypeptide(L)' 'MAIWKRPPSIAEMHARNTQTVNGLLGIKIIEVGEDFVRAEMEVDERHVQPFGILHGGVSVVLAETVGSLASMLCC' A
#
# COMPACT_ATOMS: atom_id res chain seq x y z
N MET A 1 -15.94 11.49 -11.88
CA MET A 1 -16.69 10.23 -11.96
C MET A 1 -15.69 9.14 -11.62
N ALA A 2 -15.90 8.41 -10.52
CA ALA A 2 -14.89 7.50 -10.01
C ALA A 2 -14.62 6.33 -10.97
N ILE A 3 -13.35 5.90 -11.08
CA ILE A 3 -12.93 4.80 -11.97
C ILE A 3 -13.21 3.41 -11.35
N TRP A 4 -13.63 3.37 -10.09
CA TRP A 4 -13.82 2.14 -9.32
C TRP A 4 -15.13 1.44 -9.66
N LYS A 5 -15.08 0.11 -9.81
CA LYS A 5 -16.25 -0.76 -9.94
C LYS A 5 -16.72 -1.32 -8.60
N ARG A 6 -15.87 -1.27 -7.58
CA ARG A 6 -16.16 -1.72 -6.21
C ARG A 6 -16.08 -0.53 -5.25
N PRO A 7 -16.95 -0.46 -4.23
CA PRO A 7 -16.85 0.58 -3.22
C PRO A 7 -15.56 0.39 -2.41
N PRO A 8 -14.68 1.40 -2.33
CA PRO A 8 -13.47 1.30 -1.54
C PRO A 8 -13.78 1.39 -0.03
N SER A 9 -13.11 0.55 0.76
CA SER A 9 -13.16 0.58 2.23
C SER A 9 -11.76 0.48 2.82
N ILE A 10 -11.23 1.59 3.30
CA ILE A 10 -9.90 1.66 3.91
C ILE A 10 -9.83 0.77 5.17
N ALA A 11 -10.89 0.75 5.98
CA ALA A 11 -10.95 -0.06 7.18
C ALA A 11 -10.83 -1.56 6.88
N GLU A 12 -11.50 -2.05 5.85
CA GLU A 12 -11.39 -3.45 5.42
C GLU A 12 -10.00 -3.76 4.86
N MET A 13 -9.42 -2.83 4.09
CA MET A 13 -8.05 -2.98 3.55
C MET A 13 -7.02 -3.07 4.68
N HIS A 14 -7.15 -2.25 5.72
CA HIS A 14 -6.29 -2.31 6.90
C HIS A 14 -6.43 -3.64 7.64
N ALA A 15 -7.67 -4.09 7.88
CA ALA A 15 -7.92 -5.36 8.55
C ALA A 15 -7.24 -6.54 7.83
N ARG A 16 -7.29 -6.57 6.49
CA ARG A 16 -6.65 -7.59 5.66
C ARG A 16 -5.12 -7.55 5.71
N ASN A 17 -4.52 -6.38 5.97
CA ASN A 17 -3.06 -6.22 5.99
C ASN A 17 -2.39 -6.66 7.30
N THR A 18 -3.15 -6.80 8.40
CA THR A 18 -2.63 -7.00 9.77
C THR A 18 -1.61 -8.15 9.90
N GLN A 19 -1.85 -9.28 9.22
CA GLN A 19 -0.97 -10.47 9.28
C GLN A 19 -0.30 -10.75 7.93
N THR A 20 0.15 -9.69 7.26
CA THR A 20 0.79 -9.76 5.92
C THR A 20 2.10 -8.98 5.90
N VAL A 21 2.82 -9.03 4.78
CA VAL A 21 4.01 -8.19 4.56
C VAL A 21 3.70 -6.70 4.69
N ASN A 22 2.48 -6.27 4.34
CA ASN A 22 2.07 -4.86 4.47
C ASN A 22 2.01 -4.44 5.93
N GLY A 23 1.47 -5.29 6.80
CA GLY A 23 1.46 -5.06 8.25
C GLY A 23 2.88 -5.09 8.84
N LEU A 24 3.71 -6.04 8.40
CA LEU A 24 5.12 -6.16 8.84
C LEU A 24 5.94 -4.90 8.53
N LEU A 25 5.75 -4.33 7.33
CA LEU A 25 6.43 -3.12 6.87
C LEU A 25 5.68 -1.83 7.25
N GLY A 26 4.55 -1.92 7.95
CA GLY A 26 3.78 -0.73 8.35
C GLY A 26 3.20 0.07 7.18
N ILE A 27 2.94 -0.55 6.03
CA ILE A 27 2.30 0.07 4.88
C ILE A 27 0.83 0.34 5.18
N LYS A 28 0.40 1.60 5.02
CA LYS A 28 -0.98 2.05 5.29
C LYS A 28 -1.59 2.67 4.04
N ILE A 29 -2.78 2.22 3.66
CA ILE A 29 -3.61 2.95 2.70
C ILE A 29 -4.21 4.15 3.42
N ILE A 30 -3.98 5.36 2.91
CA ILE A 30 -4.43 6.59 3.58
C ILE A 30 -5.56 7.29 2.83
N GLU A 31 -5.72 7.01 1.54
CA GLU A 31 -6.74 7.66 0.72
C GLU A 31 -7.08 6.81 -0.51
N VAL A 32 -8.36 6.83 -0.88
CA VAL A 32 -8.83 6.39 -2.20
C VAL A 32 -9.66 7.54 -2.77
N GLY A 33 -9.09 8.24 -3.76
CA GLY A 33 -9.75 9.34 -4.45
C GLY A 33 -10.69 8.84 -5.56
N GLU A 34 -11.10 9.70 -6.49
CA GLU A 34 -11.94 9.28 -7.62
C GLU A 34 -11.17 8.39 -8.62
N ASP A 35 -9.87 8.60 -8.77
CA ASP A 35 -9.03 7.98 -9.80
C ASP A 35 -7.63 7.57 -9.31
N PHE A 36 -7.39 7.62 -8.00
CA PHE A 36 -6.12 7.22 -7.39
C PHE A 36 -6.29 6.48 -6.06
N VAL A 37 -5.25 5.73 -5.70
CA VAL A 37 -5.05 5.16 -4.37
C VAL A 37 -3.74 5.72 -3.82
N ARG A 38 -3.73 6.13 -2.56
CA ARG A 38 -2.53 6.60 -1.86
C ARG A 38 -2.22 5.71 -0.67
N ALA A 39 -0.94 5.35 -0.55
CA ALA A 39 -0.41 4.63 0.60
C ALA A 39 0.87 5.30 1.09
N GLU A 40 1.19 5.09 2.36
CA GLU A 40 2.40 5.56 3.01
C GLU A 40 3.08 4.43 3.79
N MET A 41 4.38 4.63 4.03
CA MET A 41 5.21 3.74 4.84
C MET A 41 6.31 4.60 5.46
N GLU A 42 6.39 4.58 6.79
CA GLU A 42 7.46 5.28 7.50
C GLU A 42 8.76 4.48 7.40
N VAL A 43 9.85 5.13 6.99
CA VAL A 43 11.14 4.46 6.76
C VAL A 43 11.92 4.40 8.08
N ASP A 44 12.25 3.19 8.49
CA ASP A 44 13.09 2.87 9.66
C ASP A 44 14.11 1.75 9.31
N GLU A 45 14.83 1.24 10.30
CA GLU A 45 15.89 0.22 10.13
C GLU A 45 15.43 -1.07 9.45
N ARG A 46 14.13 -1.38 9.45
CA ARG A 46 13.57 -2.56 8.77
C ARG A 46 13.50 -2.38 7.26
N HIS A 47 13.53 -1.14 6.79
CA HIS A 47 13.25 -0.76 5.41
C HIS A 47 14.51 -0.38 4.64
N VAL A 48 15.62 -0.16 5.33
CA VAL A 48 16.88 0.26 4.71
C VAL A 48 17.73 -0.92 4.29
N GLN A 49 18.48 -0.72 3.22
CA GLN A 49 19.53 -1.62 2.77
C GLN A 49 20.85 -1.35 3.53
N PRO A 50 21.90 -2.19 3.41
CA PRO A 50 23.13 -2.06 4.19
C PRO A 50 23.84 -0.71 4.13
N PHE A 51 23.59 0.10 3.10
CA PHE A 51 24.14 1.46 2.98
C PHE A 51 23.29 2.56 3.67
N GLY A 52 22.26 2.19 4.44
CA GLY A 52 21.48 3.13 5.25
C GLY A 52 20.42 3.94 4.47
N ILE A 53 20.13 3.56 3.23
CA ILE A 53 19.06 4.16 2.41
C ILE A 53 17.92 3.17 2.20
N LEU A 54 16.73 3.67 1.85
CA LEU A 54 15.55 2.84 1.55
C LEU A 54 15.91 1.72 0.54
N HIS A 55 15.61 0.48 0.91
CA HIS A 55 15.84 -0.67 0.05
C HIS A 55 14.88 -0.62 -1.15
N GLY A 56 15.41 -0.67 -2.37
CA GLY A 56 14.60 -0.54 -3.60
C GLY A 56 13.47 -1.58 -3.69
N GLY A 57 13.72 -2.82 -3.23
CA GLY A 57 12.69 -3.86 -3.14
C GLY A 57 11.54 -3.52 -2.19
N VAL A 58 11.77 -2.73 -1.13
CA VAL A 58 10.70 -2.28 -0.23
C VAL A 58 9.83 -1.24 -0.94
N SER A 59 10.42 -0.34 -1.73
CA SER A 59 9.66 0.55 -2.61
C SER A 59 8.80 -0.23 -3.61
N VAL A 60 9.30 -1.34 -4.15
CA VAL A 60 8.52 -2.22 -5.04
C VAL A 60 7.38 -2.90 -4.29
N VAL A 61 7.57 -3.35 -3.05
CA VAL A 61 6.47 -3.90 -2.23
C VAL A 61 5.36 -2.87 -2.02
N LEU A 62 5.71 -1.60 -1.73
CA LEU A 62 4.74 -0.52 -1.62
C LEU A 62 4.00 -0.28 -2.95
N ALA A 63 4.73 -0.20 -4.07
CA ALA A 63 4.15 0.02 -5.39
C ALA A 63 3.21 -1.13 -5.80
N GLU A 64 3.63 -2.38 -5.63
CA GLU A 64 2.84 -3.57 -5.95
C GLU A 64 1.56 -3.65 -5.09
N THR A 65 1.66 -3.27 -3.82
CA THR A 65 0.50 -3.20 -2.91
C THR A 65 -0.55 -2.20 -3.40
N VAL A 66 -0.12 -0.99 -3.77
CA VAL A 66 -1.02 0.04 -4.30
C VAL A 66 -1.62 -0.38 -5.65
N GLY A 67 -0.78 -0.88 -6.57
CA GLY A 67 -1.21 -1.29 -7.90
C GLY A 67 -2.21 -2.45 -7.87
N SER A 68 -1.94 -3.47 -7.05
CA SER A 68 -2.84 -4.61 -6.88
C SER A 68 -4.18 -4.20 -6.28
N LEU A 69 -4.16 -3.31 -5.29
CA LEU A 69 -5.38 -2.79 -4.69
C LEU A 69 -6.22 -1.98 -5.69
N ALA A 70 -5.58 -1.07 -6.43
CA ALA A 70 -6.25 -0.28 -7.46
C ALA A 70 -6.87 -1.19 -8.55
N SER A 71 -6.11 -2.20 -9.02
CA SER A 71 -6.60 -3.19 -9.99
C SER A 71 -7.82 -3.96 -9.47
N MET A 72 -7.79 -4.38 -8.20
CA MET A 72 -8.91 -5.05 -7.54
C MET A 72 -10.17 -4.17 -7.48
N LEU A 73 -10.02 -2.87 -7.27
CA LEU A 73 -11.15 -1.92 -7.25
C LEU A 73 -11.70 -1.63 -8.66
N CYS A 74 -10.87 -1.70 -9.69
CA CYS A 74 -11.24 -1.48 -11.10
C CYS A 74 -11.89 -2.69 -11.79
N CYS A 75 -11.86 -3.87 -11.18
CA CYS A 75 -12.37 -5.12 -11.76
C CYS A 75 -13.66 -5.58 -11.10
#